data_AF-H9FDV5-F1
#
_entry.id   AF-H9FDV5-F1
#
_cell.length_a   1.000
_cell.length_b   1.000
_cell.length_c   1.000
_cell.angle_alpha   90.00
_cell.angle_beta   90.00
_cell.angle_gamma   90.00
#
_symmetry.space_group_name_H-M   'P 1'
#
loop_
_entity.id
_entity.type
_entity.pdbx_description
1 polymer ?
#
loop_
_entity_poly.entity_id
_entity_poly.type
_entity_poly.pdbx_seq_one_letter_code
_entity_poly.pdbx_strand_id
1 'polypeptide(L)' 'EHVADVDALLECVNKKVPVLLSRGMARLVVIDSVAAPFRCEFDSQASAPRARRLQSLGAALRELSSAFQSPVLCINQVTE' A
#
# COMPACT_ATOMS: atom_id res chain seq x y z
N GLU A 1 1.86 7.83 8.23
CA GLU A 1 0.59 7.48 8.90
C GLU A 1 0.65 6.01 9.27
N HIS A 2 0.17 5.62 10.45
CA HIS A 2 0.04 4.22 10.82
C HIS A 2 -1.39 3.75 10.46
N VAL A 3 -1.51 2.62 9.78
CA VAL A 3 -2.78 2.06 9.32
C VAL A 3 -2.91 0.62 9.83
N ALA A 4 -4.11 0.25 10.29
CA ALA A 4 -4.34 -1.03 10.97
C ALA A 4 -4.89 -2.14 10.05
N ASP A 5 -5.58 -1.77 8.97
CA ASP A 5 -6.27 -2.69 8.06
C ASP A 5 -6.07 -2.33 6.58
N VAL A 6 -6.48 -3.23 5.68
CA VAL A 6 -6.26 -3.08 4.24
C VAL A 6 -7.10 -1.96 3.64
N ASP A 7 -8.31 -1.70 4.15
CA ASP A 7 -9.15 -0.62 3.63
C ASP A 7 -8.55 0.76 3.94
N ALA A 8 -8.06 0.97 5.16
CA ALA A 8 -7.37 2.19 5.57
C ALA A 8 -6.08 2.40 4.75
N LEU A 9 -5.33 1.32 4.47
CA LEU A 9 -4.16 1.38 3.60
C LEU A 9 -4.54 1.80 2.18
N LEU A 10 -5.56 1.17 1.58
CA LEU A 10 -6.03 1.51 0.24
C LEU A 10 -6.58 2.94 0.17
N GLU A 11 -7.29 3.40 1.19
CA GLU A 11 -7.76 4.78 1.26
C GLU A 11 -6.58 5.77 1.32
N CYS A 12 -5.57 5.49 2.15
CA CYS A 12 -4.39 6.33 2.25
C CYS A 12 -3.66 6.45 0.91
N VAL A 13 -3.43 5.32 0.24
CA VAL A 13 -2.76 5.23 -1.07
C VAL A 13 -3.59 5.91 -2.17
N ASN A 14 -4.90 5.72 -2.21
CA ASN A 14 -5.73 6.25 -3.30
C ASN A 14 -6.18 7.71 -3.11
N LYS A 15 -6.19 8.24 -1.88
CA LYS A 15 -6.71 9.59 -1.60
C LYS A 15 -5.68 10.53 -1.00
N LYS A 16 -4.98 10.10 0.07
CA LYS A 16 -4.12 11.00 0.85
C LYS A 16 -2.76 11.22 0.19
N VAL A 17 -2.11 10.14 -0.23
CA VAL A 17 -0.79 10.19 -0.87
C VAL A 17 -0.79 11.04 -2.16
N PRO A 18 -1.76 10.91 -3.10
CA PRO A 18 -1.83 11.75 -4.29
C PRO A 18 -1.88 13.26 -3.97
N VAL A 19 -2.57 13.65 -2.90
CA VAL A 19 -2.65 15.06 -2.48
C VAL A 19 -1.28 15.60 -2.05
N LEU A 20 -0.50 14.80 -1.31
CA LEU A 20 0.85 15.18 -0.89
C LEU A 20 1.82 15.25 -2.08
N LEU A 21 1.74 14.27 -2.99
CA LEU A 21 2.61 14.21 -4.17
C LEU A 21 2.28 15.33 -5.17
N SER A 22 1.01 15.58 -5.47
CA SER A 22 0.58 16.65 -6.38
C SER A 22 0.96 18.05 -5.91
N ARG A 23 1.06 18.26 -4.59
CA ARG A 23 1.52 19.52 -3.98
C ARG A 23 3.04 19.61 -3.86
N GLY A 24 3.78 18.57 -4.27
CA GLY A 24 5.23 18.50 -4.12
C GLY A 24 5.73 18.42 -2.67
N MET A 25 4.83 18.09 -1.73
CA MET A 25 5.14 17.99 -0.30
C MET A 25 5.86 16.69 0.07
N ALA A 26 5.82 15.70 -0.82
CA ALA A 26 6.54 14.44 -0.71
C ALA A 26 7.13 14.06 -2.07
N ARG A 27 8.24 13.31 -2.05
CA ARG A 27 8.92 12.79 -3.25
C ARG A 27 9.27 11.31 -3.16
N LEU A 28 8.93 10.66 -2.05
CA LEU A 28 9.16 9.24 -1.79
C LEU A 28 7.97 8.73 -0.98
N VAL A 29 7.45 7.56 -1.35
CA VAL A 29 6.43 6.84 -0.60
C VAL A 29 7.08 5.59 0.00
N VAL A 30 7.03 5.45 1.33
CA VAL A 30 7.51 4.25 2.03
C VAL A 30 6.33 3.58 2.71
N ILE A 31 6.18 2.27 2.50
CA ILE A 31 5.19 1.42 3.17
C ILE A 31 5.93 0.42 4.05
N ASP A 32 5.86 0.63 5.36
CA ASP A 32 6.49 -0.22 6.36
C ASP A 32 5.45 -0.76 7.37
N SER A 33 5.07 -2.05 7.35
CA SER A 33 5.37 -3.07 6.32
C SER A 33 4.14 -3.35 5.45
N VAL A 34 4.38 -3.66 4.17
CA VAL A 34 3.33 -3.85 3.16
C VAL A 34 2.42 -5.05 3.45
N ALA A 35 2.93 -6.06 4.15
CA ALA A 35 2.18 -7.29 4.44
C ALA A 35 1.41 -7.28 5.76
N ALA A 36 1.71 -6.36 6.69
CA ALA A 36 1.12 -6.39 8.03
C ALA A 36 -0.42 -6.36 8.01
N PRO A 37 -1.09 -5.45 7.29
CA PRO A 37 -2.56 -5.42 7.27
C PRO A 37 -3.18 -6.68 6.66
N PHE A 38 -2.51 -7.29 5.69
CA PHE A 38 -3.01 -8.49 5.01
C PHE A 38 -2.85 -9.78 5.82
N ARG A 39 -1.94 -9.82 6.79
CA ARG A 39 -1.78 -10.98 7.68
C ARG A 39 -2.83 -11.01 8.78
N CYS A 40 -3.19 -9.85 9.30
CA CYS A 40 -4.20 -9.74 10.35
C CYS A 40 -5.62 -9.97 9.81
N GLU A 41 -5.89 -9.56 8.57
CA GLU A 41 -7.24 -9.55 8.00
C GLU A 41 -7.61 -10.83 7.23
N PHE A 42 -6.62 -11.62 6.76
CA PHE A 42 -6.86 -12.82 5.96
C PHE A 42 -6.16 -14.05 6.58
N ASP A 43 -6.94 -15.04 6.98
CA ASP A 43 -6.42 -16.37 7.35
C ASP A 43 -5.90 -17.12 6.10
N SER A 44 -5.07 -18.13 6.32
CA SER A 44 -4.46 -19.02 5.33
C SER A 44 -5.43 -19.62 4.30
N GLN A 45 -6.71 -19.77 4.64
CA GLN A 45 -7.76 -20.27 3.75
C GLN A 45 -8.30 -19.21 2.77
N ALA A 46 -8.07 -17.92 3.01
CA ALA A 46 -8.61 -16.80 2.23
C ALA A 46 -7.63 -16.30 1.15
N SER A 47 -6.96 -17.22 0.43
CA SER A 47 -5.88 -16.88 -0.50
C SER A 47 -6.33 -16.02 -1.70
N ALA A 48 -7.49 -16.29 -2.30
CA ALA A 48 -7.96 -15.57 -3.47
C ALA A 48 -8.43 -14.12 -3.18
N PRO A 49 -9.26 -13.85 -2.15
CA PRO A 49 -9.57 -12.47 -1.73
C PRO A 49 -8.33 -11.66 -1.37
N ARG A 50 -7.40 -12.27 -0.60
CA ARG A 50 -6.13 -11.65 -0.24
C ARG A 50 -5.31 -11.28 -1.48
N ALA A 51 -5.19 -12.20 -2.45
CA ALA A 51 -4.48 -11.97 -3.69
C ALA A 51 -5.09 -10.81 -4.50
N ARG A 52 -6.41 -10.74 -4.61
CA ARG A 52 -7.10 -9.62 -5.29
C ARG A 52 -6.80 -8.28 -4.63
N ARG A 53 -6.83 -8.21 -3.31
CA ARG A 53 -6.56 -6.97 -2.56
C ARG A 53 -5.09 -6.55 -2.67
N LEU A 54 -4.16 -7.50 -2.65
CA LEU A 54 -2.74 -7.25 -2.93
C LEU A 54 -2.52 -6.72 -4.36
N GLN A 55 -3.23 -7.28 -5.34
CA GLN A 55 -3.18 -6.79 -6.74
C GLN A 55 -3.72 -5.36 -6.84
N SER A 56 -4.83 -5.04 -6.18
CA SER A 56 -5.37 -3.68 -6.14
C SER A 56 -4.38 -2.68 -5.51
N LEU A 57 -3.74 -3.06 -4.41
CA LEU A 57 -2.69 -2.24 -3.80
C LEU A 57 -1.52 -2.05 -4.76
N GLY A 58 -1.02 -3.14 -5.36
CA GLY A 58 0.10 -3.08 -6.32
C GLY A 58 -0.19 -2.19 -7.52
N ALA A 59 -1.40 -2.26 -8.08
CA ALA A 59 -1.85 -1.40 -9.18
C ALA A 59 -1.84 0.08 -8.76
N ALA A 60 -2.44 0.41 -7.60
CA ALA A 60 -2.48 1.78 -7.11
C ALA A 60 -1.07 2.36 -6.85
N LEU A 61 -0.15 1.56 -6.29
CA LEU A 61 1.23 1.99 -6.06
C LEU A 61 2.00 2.20 -7.36
N ARG A 62 1.78 1.34 -8.35
CA ARG A 62 2.36 1.48 -9.70
C ARG A 62 1.86 2.76 -10.37
N GLU A 63 0.56 3.02 -10.30
CA GLU A 63 -0.07 4.22 -10.83
C GLU A 63 0.50 5.47 -10.18
N LEU A 64 0.55 5.54 -8.84
CA LEU A 64 1.17 6.65 -8.11
C LEU A 64 2.61 6.92 -8.57
N SER A 65 3.42 5.87 -8.64
CA SER A 65 4.83 6.02 -9.02
C SER A 65 4.96 6.59 -10.43
N SER A 66 4.16 6.10 -11.38
CA SER A 66 4.17 6.57 -12.76
C SER A 66 3.60 7.98 -12.93
N ALA A 67 2.50 8.31 -12.24
CA ALA A 67 1.82 9.59 -12.37
C ALA A 67 2.62 10.74 -11.77
N PHE A 68 3.30 10.50 -10.65
CA PHE A 68 4.03 11.52 -9.90
C PHE A 68 5.55 11.42 -10.02
N GLN A 69 6.06 10.46 -10.83
CA GLN A 69 7.50 10.18 -10.98
C GLN A 69 8.20 10.03 -9.61
N SER A 70 7.51 9.43 -8.66
CA SER A 70 7.95 9.30 -7.27
C SER A 70 8.24 7.83 -6.95
N PRO A 71 9.40 7.51 -6.35
CA PRO A 71 9.69 6.13 -5.95
C PRO A 71 8.73 5.63 -4.87
N VAL A 72 8.43 4.34 -4.92
CA VAL A 72 7.66 3.62 -3.89
C VAL A 72 8.53 2.51 -3.33
N LEU A 73 8.79 2.54 -2.03
CA LEU A 73 9.52 1.51 -1.30
C LEU A 73 8.54 0.72 -0.43
N CYS A 74 8.39 -0.57 -0.72
CA CYS A 74 7.61 -1.50 0.09
C CYS A 74 8.54 -2.34 0.94
N ILE A 75 8.44 -2.22 2.26
CA ILE A 75 9.16 -3.08 3.21
C ILE A 75 8.27 -4.27 3.50
N ASN A 76 8.82 -5.47 3.34
CA ASN A 76 8.11 -6.70 3.68
C ASN A 76 8.83 -7.41 4.81
N GLN A 77 8.10 -7.74 5.88
CA GLN A 77 8.62 -8.55 6.96
C GLN A 77 8.30 -10.01 6.66
N VAL A 78 9.31 -10.88 6.68
CA VAL A 78 9.13 -12.34 6.70
C VAL A 78 8.99 -12.79 8.15
N THR A 79 8.07 -13.70 8.40
CA THR A 79 8.01 -14.42 9.68
C THR A 79 9.14 -15.44 9.73
N GLU A 80 9.76 -15.62 10.89
CA GLU A 80 10.61 -16.81 11.17
C GLU A 80 9.79 -18.10 11.11
#